data_AF-A0A810Q450-F1
#
_entry.id   AF-A0A810Q450-F1
#
_cell.length_a   1.000
_cell.length_b   1.000
_cell.length_c   1.000
_cell.angle_alpha   90.00
_cell.angle_beta   90.00
_cell.angle_gamma   90.00
#
_symmetry.space_group_name_H-M   'P 1'
#
loop_
_entity.id
_entity.type
_entity.pdbx_description
1 polymer ?
#
loop_
_entity_poly.entity_id
_entity_poly.type
_entity_poly.pdbx_seq_one_letter_code
_entity_poly.pdbx_strand_id
1 'polypeptide(L)'
;MRTYRDKEDLKSEIRQSFEKYISEFDTVPEALKDKRVPGVDRTPAENLAYQVGWTTLLLSWEADEKRGMDAKTPSEQFKWNQLGGLY
;
A
#
# COMPACT_ATOMS: atom_id res chain seq x y z
N MET A 1 -10.69 -14.52 9.24
CA MET A 1 -10.60 -13.07 8.97
C MET A 1 -10.27 -12.38 10.30
N ARG A 2 -9.32 -11.44 10.32
CA ARG A 2 -9.03 -10.70 11.56
C ARG A 2 -10.20 -9.77 11.85
N THR A 3 -10.61 -9.69 13.11
CA THR A 3 -11.71 -8.84 13.58
C THR A 3 -11.15 -7.76 14.50
N TYR A 4 -11.79 -6.59 14.50
CA TYR A 4 -11.43 -5.45 15.35
C TYR A 4 -12.62 -5.06 16.20
N ARG A 5 -12.38 -4.76 17.48
CA ARG A 5 -13.44 -4.44 18.43
C ARG A 5 -14.00 -3.04 18.21
N ASP A 6 -13.13 -2.09 17.88
CA ASP A 6 -13.46 -0.69 17.68
C ASP A 6 -12.45 0.01 16.75
N LYS A 7 -12.66 1.32 16.55
CA LYS A 7 -11.81 2.17 15.70
C LYS A 7 -10.38 2.34 16.26
N GLU A 8 -10.20 2.35 17.58
CA GLU A 8 -8.87 2.49 18.19
C GLU A 8 -8.05 1.20 18.04
N ASP A 9 -8.70 0.05 18.16
CA ASP A 9 -8.12 -1.28 17.94
C ASP A 9 -7.54 -1.38 16.53
N LEU A 10 -8.31 -0.98 15.51
CA LEU A 10 -7.84 -0.95 14.11
C LEU A 10 -6.70 0.05 13.90
N LYS A 11 -6.82 1.28 14.43
CA LYS A 11 -5.76 2.31 14.29
C LYS A 11 -4.45 1.89 14.96
N SER A 12 -4.54 1.25 16.13
CA SER A 12 -3.38 0.74 16.86
C SER A 12 -2.67 -0.34 16.06
N GLU A 13 -3.41 -1.28 15.48
CA GLU A 13 -2.84 -2.35 14.66
C GLU A 13 -2.17 -1.81 13.40
N ILE A 14 -2.79 -0.85 12.71
CA ILE A 14 -2.21 -0.18 11.54
C ILE A 14 -0.88 0.49 11.93
N ARG A 15 -0.85 1.25 13.04
CA ARG A 15 0.38 1.94 13.49
C ARG A 15 1.48 0.95 13.84
N GLN A 16 1.20 -0.05 14.66
CA GLN A 16 2.21 -1.04 15.08
C GLN A 16 2.77 -1.83 13.89
N SER A 17 1.92 -2.22 12.94
CA SER A 17 2.35 -2.94 11.75
C SER A 17 3.17 -2.04 10.82
N PHE A 18 2.74 -0.79 10.64
CA PHE A 18 3.43 0.20 9.84
C PHE A 18 4.81 0.55 10.43
N GLU A 19 4.92 0.78 11.73
CA GLU A 19 6.18 1.09 12.41
C GLU A 19 7.20 -0.04 12.21
N LYS A 20 6.77 -1.29 12.39
CA LYS A 20 7.63 -2.46 12.14
C LYS A 20 8.04 -2.57 10.68
N TYR A 21 7.12 -2.30 9.74
CA TYR A 21 7.41 -2.35 8.31
C TYR A 21 8.41 -1.26 7.89
N ILE A 22 8.18 -0.01 8.30
CA ILE A 22 8.97 1.12 7.84
C ILE A 22 10.37 1.12 8.45
N SER A 23 10.54 0.64 9.69
CA SER A 23 11.85 0.56 10.33
C SER A 23 12.81 -0.40 9.62
N GLU A 24 12.32 -1.38 8.87
CA GLU A 24 13.19 -2.26 8.06
C GLU A 24 13.95 -1.49 6.96
N PHE A 25 13.46 -0.32 6.55
CA PHE A 25 14.08 0.51 5.53
C PHE A 25 15.14 1.46 6.09
N ASP A 26 15.21 1.68 7.41
CA ASP A 26 16.17 2.61 8.04
C ASP A 26 17.63 2.24 7.75
N THR A 27 17.90 0.96 7.52
CA THR A 27 19.24 0.44 7.26
C THR A 27 19.55 0.24 5.77
N VAL A 28 18.59 0.53 4.88
CA VAL A 28 18.74 0.36 3.44
C VAL A 28 19.38 1.62 2.84
N PRO A 29 20.61 1.54 2.29
CA PRO A 29 21.22 2.69 1.63
C PRO A 29 20.45 3.07 0.37
N GLU A 30 20.22 4.37 0.16
CA GLU A 30 19.50 4.89 -1.02
C GLU A 30 20.10 4.40 -2.35
N ALA A 31 21.43 4.27 -2.42
CA ALA A 31 22.13 3.75 -3.59
C ALA A 31 21.75 2.29 -3.96
N LEU A 32 21.12 1.55 -3.05
CA LEU A 32 20.67 0.17 -3.23
C LEU A 32 19.15 0.05 -3.41
N LYS A 33 18.39 1.15 -3.44
CA LYS A 33 16.92 1.10 -3.46
C LYS A 33 16.32 0.34 -4.64
N ASP A 34 17.02 0.31 -5.77
CA ASP A 34 16.59 -0.36 -7.01
C ASP A 34 17.33 -1.69 -7.25
N LYS A 35 18.13 -2.16 -6.28
CA LYS A 35 18.87 -3.41 -6.41
C LYS A 35 17.91 -4.59 -6.29
N ARG A 36 17.82 -5.40 -7.34
CA ARG A 36 17.07 -6.68 -7.33
C ARG A 36 17.92 -7.79 -6.72
N VAL A 37 17.31 -8.61 -5.87
CA VAL A 37 17.96 -9.74 -5.19
C VAL A 37 17.32 -11.05 -5.69
N PRO A 38 18.11 -12.06 -6.09
CA PRO A 38 17.56 -13.35 -6.50
C PRO A 38 16.66 -13.97 -5.43
N GLY A 39 15.47 -14.44 -5.83
CA GLY A 39 14.47 -14.99 -4.92
C GLY A 39 13.57 -13.95 -4.23
N VAL A 40 13.74 -12.65 -4.55
CA VAL A 40 12.87 -11.57 -4.07
C VAL A 40 12.29 -10.81 -5.25
N ASP A 41 10.95 -10.75 -5.34
CA ASP A 41 10.25 -10.19 -6.51
C ASP A 41 10.45 -8.68 -6.68
N ARG A 42 10.54 -7.93 -5.56
CA ARG A 42 10.56 -6.46 -5.53
C ARG A 42 11.86 -5.90 -5.00
N THR A 43 12.32 -4.80 -5.57
CA THR A 43 13.35 -3.94 -4.96
C THR A 43 12.78 -3.21 -3.73
N PRO A 44 13.63 -2.64 -2.84
CA PRO A 44 13.15 -1.79 -1.76
C PRO A 44 12.21 -0.66 -2.23
N ALA A 45 12.56 0.03 -3.33
CA ALA A 45 11.73 1.09 -3.90
C ALA A 45 10.37 0.56 -4.41
N GLU A 46 10.36 -0.57 -5.13
CA GLU A 46 9.14 -1.21 -5.63
C GLU A 46 8.25 -1.70 -4.47
N ASN A 47 8.84 -2.17 -3.36
CA ASN A 47 8.11 -2.59 -2.17
C ASN A 47 7.37 -1.41 -1.52
N LEU A 48 8.03 -0.27 -1.34
CA LEU A 48 7.42 0.96 -0.83
C LEU A 48 6.35 1.49 -1.80
N ALA A 49 6.67 1.54 -3.10
CA ALA A 49 5.77 2.03 -4.14
C ALA A 49 4.44 1.24 -4.17
N TYR A 50 4.49 -0.07 -3.92
CA TYR A 50 3.29 -0.90 -3.80
C TYR A 50 2.35 -0.41 -2.68
N GLN A 51 2.89 -0.10 -1.50
CA GLN A 51 2.08 0.38 -0.37
C GLN A 51 1.53 1.77 -0.65
N VAL A 52 2.35 2.66 -1.20
CA VAL A 52 1.95 4.03 -1.59
C VAL A 52 0.83 3.98 -2.62
N GLY A 53 0.95 3.14 -3.65
CA GLY A 53 -0.09 2.97 -4.67
C GLY A 53 -1.44 2.56 -4.07
N TRP A 54 -1.46 1.50 -3.26
CA TRP A 54 -2.71 1.01 -2.65
C TRP A 54 -3.34 2.00 -1.66
N THR A 55 -2.54 2.60 -0.78
CA THR A 55 -3.04 3.55 0.21
C THR A 55 -3.55 4.82 -0.44
N THR A 56 -2.90 5.28 -1.50
CA THR A 56 -3.38 6.42 -2.32
C THR A 56 -4.72 6.09 -2.99
N LEU A 57 -4.87 4.90 -3.57
CA LEU A 57 -6.13 4.47 -4.17
C LEU A 57 -7.26 4.42 -3.14
N LEU A 58 -7.01 3.78 -1.98
CA LEU A 58 -8.00 3.69 -0.90
C LEU A 58 -8.49 5.07 -0.43
N LEU A 59 -7.56 6.01 -0.25
CA LEU A 59 -7.89 7.38 0.13
C LEU A 59 -8.62 8.13 -0.99
N SER A 60 -8.28 7.87 -2.26
CA SER A 60 -8.94 8.50 -3.40
C SER A 60 -10.40 8.07 -3.54
N TRP A 61 -10.71 6.78 -3.33
CA TRP A 61 -12.07 6.29 -3.41
C TRP A 61 -12.98 6.97 -2.37
N GLU A 62 -12.51 7.07 -1.12
CA GLU A 62 -13.21 7.77 -0.04
C GLU A 62 -13.38 9.27 -0.34
N ALA A 63 -12.38 9.91 -0.94
CA ALA A 63 -12.44 11.32 -1.31
C ALA A 63 -13.44 11.58 -2.45
N ASP A 64 -13.48 10.70 -3.45
CA ASP A 64 -14.39 10.79 -4.59
C ASP A 64 -15.84 10.53 -4.16
N GLU A 65 -16.07 9.51 -3.33
CA GLU A 65 -17.39 9.22 -2.77
C GLU A 65 -17.91 10.38 -1.91
N LYS A 66 -17.06 11.00 -1.07
CA LYS A 66 -17.40 12.21 -0.31
C LYS A 66 -17.78 13.41 -1.18
N ARG A 67 -17.29 13.46 -2.43
CA ARG A 67 -17.64 14.49 -3.41
C ARG A 67 -18.89 14.14 -4.22
N GLY A 68 -19.53 13.00 -3.95
CA GLY A 68 -20.68 12.50 -4.70
C GLY A 68 -20.32 11.95 -6.08
N MET A 69 -19.06 11.56 -6.28
CA MET A 69 -18.59 10.92 -7.52
C MET A 69 -18.56 9.40 -7.35
N ASP A 70 -18.76 8.68 -8.46
CA ASP A 70 -18.62 7.22 -8.47
C ASP A 70 -17.14 6.82 -8.39
N ALA A 71 -16.72 6.22 -7.29
CA ALA A 71 -15.37 5.70 -7.12
C ALA A 71 -15.19 4.38 -7.91
N LYS A 72 -14.35 4.38 -8.96
CA LYS A 72 -14.01 3.15 -9.70
C LYS A 72 -12.89 2.38 -9.04
N THR A 73 -13.17 1.12 -8.70
CA THR A 73 -12.22 0.22 -8.03
C THR A 73 -11.70 -0.88 -8.96
N PRO A 74 -10.41 -1.25 -8.89
CA PRO A 74 -9.36 -0.62 -8.09
C PRO A 74 -8.88 0.73 -8.66
N SER A 75 -9.07 0.99 -9.96
CA SER A 75 -8.78 2.29 -10.55
C SER A 75 -9.58 2.46 -11.86
N GLU A 76 -9.52 3.66 -12.44
CA GLU A 76 -10.05 3.94 -13.78
C GLU A 76 -9.42 3.09 -14.90
N GLN A 77 -8.14 2.73 -14.73
CA GLN A 77 -7.32 2.11 -15.79
C GLN A 77 -7.28 0.58 -15.68
N PHE A 78 -7.55 0.02 -14.49
CA PHE A 78 -7.39 -1.40 -14.20
C PHE A 78 -8.61 -1.97 -13.48
N LYS A 79 -8.97 -3.20 -13.86
CA LYS A 79 -9.99 -4.01 -13.15
C LYS A 79 -9.33 -4.90 -12.08
N TRP A 80 -10.14 -5.44 -11.18
CA TRP A 80 -9.69 -6.37 -10.13
C TRP A 80 -9.00 -7.64 -10.65
N ASN A 81 -9.25 -8.06 -11.89
CA ASN A 81 -8.56 -9.18 -12.53
C ASN A 81 -7.29 -8.76 -13.30
N GLN A 82 -6.85 -7.50 -13.15
CA GLN A 82 -5.69 -6.91 -13.85
C GLN A 82 -4.70 -6.24 -12.89
N LEU A 83 -4.64 -6.68 -11.62
CA LEU A 83 -3.79 -6.07 -10.60
C LEU A 83 -2.29 -6.12 -10.92
N GLY A 84 -1.85 -7.07 -11.76
CA GLY A 84 -0.46 -7.11 -12.22
C GLY A 84 -0.03 -5.91 -13.06
N GLY A 85 -0.97 -5.12 -13.60
CA GLY A 85 -0.66 -3.88 -14.33
C GLY A 85 -0.58 -2.63 -13.46
N LEU A 86 -0.98 -2.72 -12.18
CA LEU A 86 -0.86 -1.62 -11.22
C LEU A 86 0.59 -1.41 -10.72
N TYR A 87 1.50 -2.35 -11.01
CA TYR A 87 2.87 -2.39 -10.49
C TYR A 87 3.88 -2.77 -11.57
#